data_AF-A0A7V8VMW1-F1
#
_entry.id   AF-A0A7V8VMW1-F1
#
_cell.length_a   1.000
_cell.length_b   1.000
_cell.length_c   1.000
_cell.angle_alpha   90.00
_cell.angle_beta   90.00
_cell.angle_gamma   90.00
#
_symmetry.space_group_name_H-M   'P 1'
#
loop_
_entity.id
_entity.type
_entity.pdbx_description
1 polymer ?
#
loop_
_entity_poly.entity_id
_entity_poly.type
_entity_poly.pdbx_seq_one_letter_code
_entity_poly.pdbx_strand_id
1 'polypeptide(L)'
;MFQSMPFFYAGLVLIAIGTGLLKPNISALVGNLCGSNDPRRDSGFSIFYMGINIGAVMVPLVCGYLAQSEGFRTRLRSAGFNPATSWHWGFGAAGVGMVLGLIVYVWQRNRLADAEGRVGQARGQQADATPPAPLTRQQWKRVAAILVFFLFTILFWAAYEQKGASLNLFALKLVRTEIFGWRFPSSWLQSLTPLYVIMLAPIFSLLWVRLGDRQPSSPAKFTFGLLFIGLAYLLMIPASLLTASGQVSPLWLVGLYFLEVIGEMCLSPSASVL
;
A
#
# COMPACT_ATOMS: atom_id res chain seq x y z
N MET A 1 -19.00 29.83 -13.77
CA MET A 1 -19.12 28.64 -12.92
C MET A 1 -18.10 27.63 -13.44
N PHE A 2 -16.92 27.53 -12.83
CA PHE A 2 -15.92 26.55 -13.27
C PHE A 2 -16.47 25.15 -13.02
N GLN A 3 -16.62 24.35 -14.08
CA GLN A 3 -16.94 22.93 -13.92
C GLN A 3 -15.71 22.27 -13.28
N SER A 4 -15.84 21.84 -12.04
CA SER A 4 -14.77 21.23 -11.24
C SER A 4 -14.45 19.79 -11.66
N MET A 5 -15.41 19.10 -12.30
CA MET A 5 -15.29 17.69 -12.69
C MET A 5 -14.20 17.41 -13.75
N PRO A 6 -14.07 18.19 -14.86
CA PRO A 6 -12.99 17.98 -15.81
C PRO A 6 -11.59 18.05 -15.19
N PHE A 7 -11.33 19.01 -14.29
CA PHE A 7 -10.04 19.14 -13.62
C PHE A 7 -9.76 17.96 -12.68
N PHE A 8 -10.79 17.48 -11.97
CA PHE A 8 -10.67 16.31 -11.12
C PHE A 8 -10.29 15.06 -11.92
N TYR A 9 -11.00 14.77 -13.01
CA TYR A 9 -10.69 13.62 -13.87
C TYR A 9 -9.33 13.75 -14.58
N ALA A 10 -8.98 14.95 -15.06
CA ALA A 10 -7.67 15.21 -15.62
C ALA A 10 -6.55 14.92 -14.60
N GLY A 11 -6.73 15.36 -13.35
CA GLY A 11 -5.82 15.04 -12.25
C GLY A 11 -5.67 13.53 -12.02
N LEU A 12 -6.77 12.78 -12.00
CA LEU A 12 -6.72 11.32 -11.85
C LEU A 12 -5.98 10.62 -12.99
N VAL A 13 -6.21 11.06 -14.23
CA VAL A 13 -5.49 10.53 -15.42
C VAL A 13 -3.99 10.81 -15.30
N LEU A 14 -3.61 12.04 -14.92
CA LEU A 14 -2.20 12.40 -14.72
C LEU A 14 -1.54 11.58 -13.60
N ILE A 15 -2.25 11.35 -12.49
CA ILE A 15 -1.77 10.48 -11.40
C ILE A 15 -1.59 9.05 -11.90
N ALA A 16 -2.55 8.51 -12.67
CA ALA A 16 -2.47 7.15 -13.19
C ALA A 16 -1.26 6.98 -14.12
N ILE A 17 -1.08 7.88 -15.09
CA ILE A 17 0.06 7.86 -16.02
C ILE A 17 1.38 8.05 -15.25
N GLY A 18 1.47 9.08 -14.40
CA GLY A 18 2.67 9.39 -13.65
C GLY A 18 3.07 8.25 -12.71
N THR A 19 2.11 7.63 -12.02
CA THR A 19 2.35 6.48 -11.14
C THR A 19 2.78 5.24 -11.93
N GLY A 20 2.16 5.00 -13.09
CA GLY A 20 2.51 3.90 -14.00
C GLY A 20 3.93 4.03 -14.57
N LEU A 21 4.40 5.26 -14.80
CA LEU A 21 5.77 5.53 -15.21
C LEU A 21 6.75 5.47 -14.02
N LEU A 22 6.36 5.91 -12.83
CA LEU A 22 7.28 6.04 -11.70
C LEU A 22 7.50 4.71 -10.96
N LYS A 23 6.42 4.03 -10.55
CA LYS A 23 6.49 2.85 -9.64
C LYS A 23 7.37 1.69 -10.17
N PRO A 24 7.18 1.17 -11.39
CA PRO A 24 8.01 0.07 -11.86
C PRO A 24 9.46 0.50 -12.11
N ASN A 25 9.67 1.72 -12.61
CA ASN A 25 11.02 2.20 -12.96
C ASN A 25 11.87 2.50 -11.73
N ILE A 26 11.30 3.08 -10.67
CA ILE A 26 12.07 3.32 -9.44
C ILE A 26 12.44 2.02 -8.74
N SER A 27 11.56 1.01 -8.75
CA SER A 27 11.87 -0.32 -8.20
C SER A 27 12.99 -1.00 -8.98
N ALA A 28 12.96 -0.92 -10.32
CA ALA A 28 14.04 -1.41 -11.18
C ALA A 28 15.37 -0.68 -10.89
N LEU A 29 15.33 0.64 -10.67
CA LEU A 29 16.51 1.43 -10.34
C LEU A 29 17.10 1.02 -8.98
N VAL A 30 16.28 0.90 -7.94
CA VAL A 30 16.68 0.42 -6.60
C VAL A 30 17.33 -0.96 -6.70
N GLY A 31 16.74 -1.85 -7.48
CA GLY A 31 17.28 -3.19 -7.72
C GLY A 31 18.63 -3.22 -8.44
N ASN A 32 19.05 -2.12 -9.07
CA ASN A 32 20.32 -2.00 -9.78
C ASN A 32 21.32 -1.05 -9.10
N LEU A 33 21.01 -0.52 -7.91
CA LEU A 33 21.93 0.28 -7.12
C LEU A 33 23.18 -0.52 -6.72
N CYS A 34 22.94 -1.72 -6.22
CA CYS A 34 23.97 -2.69 -5.87
C CYS A 34 24.30 -3.58 -7.09
N GLY A 35 25.55 -4.05 -7.19
CA GLY A 35 25.93 -5.03 -8.20
C GLY A 35 25.20 -6.36 -8.00
N SER A 36 25.13 -7.21 -9.03
CA SER A 36 24.34 -8.45 -9.04
C SER A 36 24.64 -9.42 -7.89
N ASN A 37 25.84 -9.35 -7.30
CA ASN A 37 26.33 -10.24 -6.24
C ASN A 37 26.60 -9.51 -4.90
N ASP A 38 26.13 -8.26 -4.75
CA ASP A 38 26.36 -7.48 -3.53
C ASP A 38 25.28 -7.81 -2.48
N PRO A 39 25.66 -8.35 -1.31
CA PRO A 39 24.71 -8.78 -0.27
C PRO A 39 23.91 -7.63 0.33
N ARG A 40 24.28 -6.36 0.07
CA ARG A 40 23.55 -5.18 0.55
C ARG A 40 22.28 -4.90 -0.25
N ARG A 41 22.06 -5.57 -1.38
CA ARG A 41 20.89 -5.37 -2.26
C ARG A 41 19.57 -5.55 -1.51
N ASP A 42 19.44 -6.63 -0.76
CA ASP A 42 18.22 -6.99 -0.02
C ASP A 42 17.95 -6.02 1.14
N SER A 43 19.04 -5.57 1.78
CA SER A 43 18.98 -4.50 2.80
C SER A 43 18.55 -3.17 2.20
N GLY A 44 19.01 -2.86 0.97
CA GLY A 44 18.58 -1.68 0.22
C GLY A 44 17.08 -1.69 -0.10
N PHE A 45 16.55 -2.83 -0.57
CA PHE A 45 15.11 -3.01 -0.76
C PHE A 45 14.32 -2.86 0.54
N SER A 46 14.83 -3.41 1.64
CA SER A 46 14.19 -3.28 2.96
C SER A 46 14.07 -1.82 3.40
N ILE A 47 15.12 -1.01 3.22
CA ILE A 47 15.09 0.44 3.51
C ILE A 47 14.10 1.15 2.58
N PHE A 48 14.09 0.81 1.29
CA PHE A 48 13.16 1.37 0.31
C PHE A 48 11.69 1.10 0.70
N TYR A 49 11.35 -0.15 1.04
CA TYR A 49 10.00 -0.52 1.49
C TYR A 49 9.63 0.12 2.83
N MET A 50 10.58 0.30 3.74
CA MET A 50 10.35 1.04 4.97
C MET A 50 9.95 2.50 4.67
N GLY A 51 10.61 3.16 3.71
CA GLY A 51 10.24 4.50 3.25
C GLY A 51 8.81 4.58 2.72
N ILE A 52 8.37 3.58 1.94
CA ILE A 52 6.98 3.48 1.44
C ILE A 52 5.98 3.39 2.60
N ASN A 53 6.25 2.51 3.58
CA ASN A 53 5.35 2.31 4.72
C ASN A 53 5.28 3.55 5.62
N ILE A 54 6.42 4.21 5.89
CA ILE A 54 6.45 5.47 6.66
C ILE A 54 5.60 6.54 5.94
N GLY A 55 5.76 6.68 4.63
CA GLY A 55 4.92 7.58 3.83
C GLY A 55 3.44 7.24 3.95
N ALA A 56 3.09 5.95 3.85
CA ALA A 56 1.71 5.47 3.96
C ALA A 56 1.10 5.67 5.37
N VAL A 57 1.91 5.68 6.43
CA VAL A 57 1.46 6.08 7.78
C VAL A 57 1.21 7.60 7.83
N MET A 58 2.14 8.40 7.32
CA MET A 58 2.13 9.86 7.49
C MET A 58 1.09 10.57 6.62
N VAL A 59 0.85 10.09 5.40
CA VAL A 59 -0.04 10.76 4.43
C VAL A 59 -1.48 10.87 4.96
N PRO A 60 -2.16 9.81 5.43
CA PRO A 60 -3.51 9.94 5.96
C PRO A 60 -3.57 10.82 7.21
N LEU A 61 -2.51 10.84 8.03
CA LEU A 61 -2.42 11.71 9.20
C LEU A 61 -2.40 13.18 8.80
N VAL A 62 -1.53 13.56 7.87
CA VAL A 62 -1.38 14.96 7.41
C VAL A 62 -2.54 15.37 6.51
N CYS A 63 -2.76 14.68 5.39
CA CYS A 63 -3.77 15.05 4.41
C CYS A 63 -5.18 14.88 4.99
N GLY A 64 -5.42 13.83 5.79
CA GLY A 64 -6.69 13.60 6.47
C GLY A 64 -6.97 14.67 7.53
N TYR A 65 -5.95 15.12 8.28
CA TYR A 65 -6.10 16.23 9.20
C TYR A 65 -6.54 17.51 8.48
N LEU A 66 -5.85 17.89 7.41
CA LEU A 66 -6.16 19.09 6.63
C LEU A 66 -7.53 19.00 5.93
N ALA A 67 -7.94 17.82 5.47
CA ALA A 67 -9.19 17.65 4.72
C ALA A 67 -10.43 17.48 5.62
N GLN A 68 -10.31 16.78 6.76
CA GLN A 68 -11.46 16.30 7.53
C GLN A 68 -11.55 16.85 8.95
N SER A 69 -10.44 17.31 9.56
CA SER A 69 -10.45 17.72 10.97
C SER A 69 -11.34 18.94 11.23
N GLU A 70 -12.21 18.84 12.24
CA GLU A 70 -12.98 19.98 12.74
C GLU A 70 -12.06 21.09 13.29
N GLY A 71 -10.94 20.72 13.92
CA GLY A 71 -9.96 21.67 14.44
C GLY A 71 -9.35 22.52 13.34
N PHE A 72 -8.92 21.90 12.23
CA PHE A 72 -8.38 22.64 11.09
C PHE A 72 -9.44 23.49 10.40
N ARG A 73 -10.65 22.97 10.20
CA ARG A 73 -11.78 23.74 9.64
C ARG A 73 -12.14 24.97 10.49
N THR A 74 -12.03 24.86 11.80
CA THR A 74 -12.22 25.99 12.71
C THR A 74 -11.10 27.02 12.59
N ARG A 75 -9.84 26.59 12.43
CA ARG A 75 -8.72 27.51 12.13
C ARG A 75 -8.87 28.23 10.80
N LEU A 76 -9.35 27.55 9.76
CA LEU A 76 -9.66 28.18 8.48
C LEU A 76 -10.73 29.26 8.65
N ARG A 77 -11.80 28.96 9.40
CA ARG A 77 -12.85 29.95 9.72
C ARG A 77 -12.31 31.16 10.46
N SER A 78 -11.47 30.97 11.48
CA SER A 78 -10.88 32.09 12.22
C SER A 78 -9.92 32.94 11.38
N ALA A 79 -9.31 32.35 10.35
CA ALA A 79 -8.45 33.06 9.40
C ALA A 79 -9.23 33.71 8.22
N GLY A 80 -10.57 33.67 8.23
CA GLY A 80 -11.41 34.26 7.19
C GLY A 80 -11.61 33.39 5.93
N PHE A 81 -11.17 32.12 5.95
CA PHE A 81 -11.35 31.19 4.84
C PHE A 81 -12.63 30.34 4.98
N ASN A 82 -13.20 29.93 3.85
CA ASN A 82 -14.34 29.01 3.83
C ASN A 82 -13.88 27.58 4.24
N PRO A 83 -14.43 26.97 5.31
CA PRO A 83 -14.04 25.63 5.76
C PRO A 83 -14.28 24.53 4.71
N ALA A 84 -15.18 24.76 3.74
CA ALA A 84 -15.41 23.84 2.63
C ALA A 84 -14.15 23.63 1.75
N THR A 85 -13.21 24.58 1.76
CA THR A 85 -11.95 24.45 1.00
C THR A 85 -10.93 23.53 1.68
N SER A 86 -11.20 23.00 2.87
CA SER A 86 -10.29 22.09 3.62
C SER A 86 -9.74 20.94 2.76
N TRP A 87 -10.55 20.37 1.86
CA TRP A 87 -10.10 19.34 0.92
C TRP A 87 -8.99 19.81 -0.03
N HIS A 88 -9.02 21.06 -0.49
CA HIS A 88 -7.95 21.62 -1.32
C HIS A 88 -6.62 21.68 -0.57
N TRP A 89 -6.64 21.93 0.75
CA TRP A 89 -5.44 21.89 1.58
C TRP A 89 -4.88 20.47 1.72
N GLY A 90 -5.76 19.47 1.86
CA GLY A 90 -5.36 18.06 1.85
C GLY A 90 -4.71 17.65 0.52
N PHE A 91 -5.34 17.97 -0.61
CA PHE A 91 -4.75 17.70 -1.94
C PHE A 91 -3.46 18.51 -2.18
N GLY A 92 -3.44 19.77 -1.74
CA GLY A 92 -2.28 20.65 -1.85
C GLY A 92 -1.07 20.11 -1.08
N ALA A 93 -1.27 19.60 0.14
CA ALA A 93 -0.20 18.98 0.92
C ALA A 93 0.40 17.74 0.21
N ALA A 94 -0.44 16.91 -0.40
CA ALA A 94 0.05 15.79 -1.22
C ALA A 94 0.86 16.29 -2.43
N GLY A 95 0.40 17.35 -3.11
CA GLY A 95 1.14 18.00 -4.20
C GLY A 95 2.49 18.56 -3.77
N VAL A 96 2.56 19.24 -2.61
CA VAL A 96 3.82 19.73 -2.03
C VAL A 96 4.79 18.55 -1.77
N GLY A 97 4.29 17.45 -1.20
CA GLY A 97 5.09 16.25 -1.00
C GLY A 97 5.69 15.70 -2.30
N MET A 98 4.90 15.68 -3.38
CA MET A 98 5.37 15.24 -4.69
C MET A 98 6.44 16.17 -5.27
N VAL A 99 6.26 17.50 -5.15
CA VAL A 99 7.26 18.49 -5.61
C VAL A 99 8.57 18.34 -4.82
N LEU A 100 8.50 18.16 -3.50
CA LEU A 100 9.68 17.91 -2.68
C LEU A 100 10.39 16.62 -3.11
N GLY A 101 9.66 15.53 -3.36
CA GLY A 101 10.21 14.29 -3.88
C GLY A 101 10.92 14.48 -5.23
N LEU A 102 10.33 15.27 -6.13
CA LEU A 102 10.94 15.61 -7.42
C LEU A 102 12.22 16.43 -7.25
N ILE A 103 12.23 17.43 -6.39
CA ILE A 103 13.42 18.24 -6.09
C ILE A 103 14.55 17.34 -5.57
N VAL A 104 14.24 16.45 -4.63
CA VAL A 104 15.21 15.48 -4.08
C VAL A 104 15.73 14.55 -5.17
N TYR A 105 14.86 14.03 -6.04
CA TYR A 105 15.28 13.19 -7.16
C TYR A 105 16.21 13.94 -8.12
N VAL A 106 15.83 15.13 -8.56
CA VAL A 106 16.65 15.94 -9.50
C VAL A 106 18.01 16.27 -8.90
N TRP A 107 18.06 16.58 -7.59
CA TRP A 107 19.30 16.85 -6.89
C TRP A 107 20.20 15.61 -6.77
N GLN A 108 19.60 14.42 -6.59
CA GLN A 108 20.34 13.18 -6.38
C GLN A 108 20.56 12.33 -7.65
N ARG A 109 19.93 12.66 -8.78
CA ARG A 109 19.96 11.83 -10.01
C ARG A 109 21.36 11.46 -10.48
N ASN A 110 22.34 12.35 -10.33
CA ASN A 110 23.72 12.07 -10.74
C ASN A 110 24.35 10.92 -9.93
N ARG A 111 23.89 10.69 -8.69
CA ARG A 111 24.31 9.54 -7.87
C ARG A 111 23.68 8.22 -8.32
N LEU A 112 22.67 8.29 -9.18
CA LEU A 112 21.90 7.15 -9.69
C LEU A 112 22.34 6.75 -11.12
N ALA A 113 23.19 7.55 -11.78
CA ALA A 113 23.57 7.38 -13.18
C ALA A 113 24.14 5.98 -13.48
N ASP A 114 24.97 5.42 -12.58
CA ASP A 114 25.51 4.08 -12.74
C ASP A 114 24.42 3.01 -12.74
N ALA A 115 23.43 3.14 -11.85
CA ALA A 115 22.30 2.22 -11.77
C ALA A 115 21.38 2.36 -12.99
N GLU A 116 21.14 3.58 -13.47
CA GLU A 116 20.39 3.85 -14.71
C GLU A 116 21.08 3.19 -15.92
N GLY A 117 22.41 3.29 -16.00
CA GLY A 117 23.21 2.63 -17.03
C GLY A 117 23.04 1.10 -17.03
N ARG A 118 23.06 0.47 -15.85
CA ARG A 118 22.82 -0.98 -15.69
C ARG A 118 21.42 -1.39 -16.12
N VAL A 119 20.39 -0.61 -15.78
CA VAL A 119 19.01 -0.85 -16.23
C VAL A 119 18.93 -0.79 -17.76
N GLY A 120 19.60 0.17 -18.39
CA GLY A 120 19.68 0.29 -19.85
C GLY A 120 20.33 -0.93 -20.50
N GLN A 121 21.45 -1.41 -19.95
CA GLN A 121 22.14 -2.61 -20.45
C GLN A 121 21.29 -3.88 -20.32
N ALA A 122 20.65 -4.10 -19.15
CA ALA A 122 19.78 -5.25 -18.93
C ALA A 122 18.61 -5.30 -19.90
N ARG A 123 18.03 -4.14 -20.22
CA ARG A 123 16.95 -4.02 -21.21
C ARG A 123 17.44 -4.30 -22.63
N GLY A 124 18.64 -3.85 -23.00
CA GLY A 124 19.27 -4.18 -24.28
C GLY A 124 19.49 -5.68 -24.44
N GLN A 125 20.05 -6.33 -23.43
CA GLN A 125 20.27 -7.79 -23.42
C GLN A 125 18.97 -8.60 -23.56
N GLN A 126 17.88 -8.14 -22.95
CA GLN A 126 16.56 -8.77 -23.12
C GLN A 126 15.97 -8.60 -24.51
N ALA A 127 16.23 -7.46 -25.18
CA ALA A 127 15.75 -7.22 -26.54
C ALA A 127 16.45 -8.11 -27.57
N ASP A 128 17.72 -8.43 -27.33
CA ASP A 128 18.54 -9.30 -28.20
C ASP A 128 18.36 -10.80 -27.88
N ALA A 129 17.54 -11.15 -26.88
CA ALA A 129 17.34 -12.54 -26.46
C ALA A 129 16.50 -13.33 -27.48
N THR A 130 16.98 -14.52 -27.83
CA THR A 130 16.26 -15.45 -28.71
C THR A 130 14.88 -15.79 -28.12
N PRO A 131 13.81 -15.85 -28.94
CA PRO A 131 12.47 -16.21 -28.45
C PRO A 131 12.48 -17.55 -27.69
N PRO A 132 11.76 -17.64 -26.56
CA PRO A 132 11.72 -18.88 -25.80
C PRO A 132 11.06 -20.00 -26.60
N ALA A 133 11.58 -21.22 -26.45
CA ALA A 133 10.98 -22.41 -27.04
C ALA A 133 9.54 -22.62 -26.54
N PRO A 134 8.68 -23.30 -27.33
CA PRO A 134 7.31 -23.62 -26.91
C PRO A 134 7.26 -24.39 -25.58
N LEU A 135 6.24 -24.11 -24.78
CA LEU A 135 6.07 -24.74 -23.46
C LEU A 135 5.78 -26.24 -23.59
N THR A 136 6.51 -27.04 -22.81
CA THR A 136 6.30 -28.48 -22.65
C THR A 136 4.99 -28.78 -21.90
N ARG A 137 4.48 -30.01 -22.01
CA ARG A 137 3.28 -30.47 -21.29
C ARG A 137 3.40 -30.33 -19.76
N GLN A 138 4.60 -30.50 -19.21
CA GLN A 138 4.85 -30.32 -17.77
C GLN A 138 4.81 -28.84 -17.37
N GLN A 139 5.34 -27.94 -18.21
CA GLN A 139 5.22 -26.50 -18.00
C GLN A 139 3.77 -26.04 -18.08
N TRP A 140 2.96 -26.59 -18.98
CA TRP A 140 1.52 -26.31 -19.04
C TRP A 140 0.77 -26.71 -17.76
N LYS A 141 1.13 -27.84 -17.13
CA LYS A 141 0.57 -28.21 -15.82
C LYS A 141 0.95 -27.20 -14.72
N ARG A 142 2.18 -26.65 -14.76
CA ARG A 142 2.61 -25.59 -13.84
C ARG A 142 1.85 -24.29 -14.10
N VAL A 143 1.65 -23.91 -15.36
CA VAL A 143 0.83 -22.75 -15.74
C VAL A 143 -0.60 -22.90 -15.24
N ALA A 144 -1.23 -24.07 -15.40
CA ALA A 144 -2.55 -24.34 -14.87
C ALA A 144 -2.61 -24.18 -13.34
N ALA A 145 -1.60 -24.68 -12.60
CA ALA A 145 -1.50 -24.46 -11.16
C ALA A 145 -1.33 -22.97 -10.80
N ILE A 146 -0.50 -22.23 -11.55
CA ILE A 146 -0.33 -20.77 -11.37
C ILE A 146 -1.66 -20.04 -11.57
N LEU A 147 -2.47 -20.42 -12.56
CA LEU A 147 -3.79 -19.81 -12.78
C LEU A 147 -4.72 -19.99 -11.57
N VAL A 148 -4.67 -21.14 -10.90
CA VAL A 148 -5.41 -21.38 -9.66
C VAL A 148 -4.92 -20.45 -8.54
N PHE A 149 -3.60 -20.37 -8.31
CA PHE A 149 -3.04 -19.44 -7.32
C PHE A 149 -3.33 -17.98 -7.65
N PHE A 150 -3.34 -17.62 -8.94
CA PHE A 150 -3.65 -16.29 -9.41
C PHE A 150 -5.09 -15.90 -9.11
N LEU A 151 -6.06 -16.80 -9.33
CA LEU A 151 -7.47 -16.56 -8.96
C LEU A 151 -7.61 -16.21 -7.48
N PHE A 152 -6.99 -17.00 -6.60
CA PHE A 152 -7.03 -16.71 -5.18
C PHE A 152 -6.29 -15.44 -4.79
N THR A 153 -5.21 -15.10 -5.50
CA THR A 153 -4.45 -13.87 -5.29
C THR A 153 -5.34 -12.66 -5.63
N ILE A 154 -6.12 -12.75 -6.70
CA ILE A 154 -7.14 -11.75 -7.03
C ILE A 154 -8.13 -11.61 -5.89
N LEU A 155 -8.67 -12.71 -5.36
CA LEU A 155 -9.63 -12.66 -4.25
C LEU A 155 -9.04 -12.02 -2.99
N PHE A 156 -7.80 -12.37 -2.63
CA PHE A 156 -7.10 -11.77 -1.50
C PHE A 156 -6.95 -10.26 -1.70
N TRP A 157 -6.35 -9.81 -2.80
CA TRP A 157 -6.13 -8.38 -3.02
C TRP A 157 -7.43 -7.61 -3.25
N ALA A 158 -8.46 -8.22 -3.85
CA ALA A 158 -9.76 -7.59 -4.02
C ALA A 158 -10.44 -7.29 -2.67
N ALA A 159 -10.31 -8.19 -1.70
CA ALA A 159 -10.76 -7.95 -0.34
C ALA A 159 -9.84 -6.92 0.36
N TYR A 160 -8.52 -7.12 0.29
CA TYR A 160 -7.54 -6.28 0.99
C TYR A 160 -7.61 -4.80 0.55
N GLU A 161 -7.86 -4.53 -0.73
CA GLU A 161 -7.92 -3.16 -1.29
C GLU A 161 -9.24 -2.43 -1.00
N GLN A 162 -10.24 -3.08 -0.37
CA GLN A 162 -11.50 -2.42 0.02
C GLN A 162 -11.31 -1.28 1.04
N LYS A 163 -10.14 -1.23 1.67
CA LYS A 163 -9.70 -0.13 2.56
C LYS A 163 -9.82 1.24 1.92
N GLY A 164 -9.55 1.36 0.61
CA GLY A 164 -9.68 2.61 -0.13
C GLY A 164 -11.11 2.96 -0.55
N ALA A 165 -12.04 2.00 -0.44
CA ALA A 165 -13.41 2.11 -0.96
C ALA A 165 -14.46 1.86 0.15
N SER A 166 -15.04 0.66 0.19
CA SER A 166 -16.18 0.33 1.04
C SER A 166 -15.89 0.49 2.54
N LEU A 167 -14.70 0.07 2.99
CA LEU A 167 -14.31 0.19 4.40
C LEU A 167 -14.04 1.64 4.81
N ASN A 168 -13.55 2.48 3.89
CA ASN A 168 -13.41 3.91 4.14
C ASN A 168 -14.78 4.60 4.29
N LEU A 169 -15.78 4.20 3.49
CA LEU A 169 -17.15 4.68 3.65
C LEU A 169 -17.79 4.18 4.95
N PHE A 170 -17.52 2.94 5.33
CA PHE A 170 -17.93 2.39 6.63
C PHE A 170 -17.33 3.21 7.78
N ALA A 171 -16.03 3.49 7.74
CA ALA A 171 -15.34 4.33 8.71
C ALA A 171 -15.93 5.74 8.81
N LEU A 172 -16.30 6.33 7.67
CA LEU A 172 -16.84 7.69 7.62
C LEU A 172 -18.28 7.78 8.16
N LYS A 173 -19.12 6.79 7.89
CA LYS A 173 -20.57 6.87 8.16
C LYS A 173 -21.00 6.11 9.40
N LEU A 174 -20.36 4.97 9.70
CA LEU A 174 -20.87 3.97 10.63
C LEU A 174 -19.95 3.74 11.83
N VAL A 175 -18.74 4.30 11.82
CA VAL A 175 -17.80 4.20 12.94
C VAL A 175 -17.79 5.50 13.73
N ARG A 176 -17.81 5.39 15.05
CA ARG A 176 -17.64 6.53 15.96
C ARG A 176 -16.17 6.94 15.99
N THR A 177 -15.81 7.98 15.23
CA THR A 177 -14.44 8.52 15.19
C THR A 177 -14.18 9.54 16.30
N GLU A 178 -14.43 9.13 17.54
CA GLU A 178 -14.25 9.95 18.73
C GLU A 178 -13.56 9.14 19.83
N ILE A 179 -12.48 9.68 20.40
CA ILE A 179 -11.71 9.07 21.48
C ILE A 179 -11.54 10.12 22.57
N PHE A 180 -11.98 9.81 23.80
CA PHE A 180 -11.95 10.74 24.95
C PHE A 180 -12.55 12.13 24.65
N GLY A 181 -13.63 12.20 23.87
CA GLY A 181 -14.26 13.47 23.47
C GLY A 181 -13.59 14.18 22.28
N TRP A 182 -12.47 13.65 21.77
CA TRP A 182 -11.75 14.22 20.64
C TRP A 182 -12.11 13.49 19.34
N ARG A 183 -12.64 14.25 18.37
CA ARG A 183 -12.99 13.74 17.04
C ARG A 183 -11.80 13.70 16.12
N PHE A 184 -11.58 12.56 15.48
CA PHE A 184 -10.47 12.34 14.56
C PHE A 184 -10.96 12.05 13.13
N PRO A 185 -10.17 12.39 12.09
CA PRO A 185 -10.48 12.02 10.71
C PRO A 185 -10.62 10.52 10.51
N SER A 186 -11.68 10.06 9.82
CA SER A 186 -11.84 8.62 9.56
C SER A 186 -10.72 8.04 8.71
N SER A 187 -10.12 8.86 7.84
CA SER A 187 -8.97 8.45 7.01
C SER A 187 -7.72 8.09 7.81
N TRP A 188 -7.58 8.52 9.07
CA TRP A 188 -6.45 8.11 9.91
C TRP A 188 -6.42 6.60 10.17
N LEU A 189 -7.57 5.93 10.08
CA LEU A 189 -7.62 4.47 10.19
C LEU A 189 -6.86 3.79 9.04
N GLN A 190 -6.65 4.45 7.89
CA GLN A 190 -5.84 3.90 6.80
C GLN A 190 -4.35 3.81 7.16
N SER A 191 -3.87 4.59 8.14
CA SER A 191 -2.50 4.51 8.64
C SER A 191 -2.23 3.24 9.46
N LEU A 192 -3.29 2.53 9.91
CA LEU A 192 -3.14 1.33 10.74
C LEU A 192 -2.47 0.18 9.97
N THR A 193 -2.82 -0.01 8.70
CA THR A 193 -2.24 -1.07 7.87
C THR A 193 -0.72 -0.97 7.74
N PRO A 194 -0.13 0.13 7.22
CA PRO A 194 1.32 0.24 7.12
C PRO A 194 1.99 0.29 8.50
N LEU A 195 1.32 0.79 9.54
CA LEU A 195 1.82 0.72 10.91
C LEU A 195 1.96 -0.74 11.38
N TYR A 196 0.95 -1.58 11.13
CA TYR A 196 1.04 -3.01 11.42
C TYR A 196 2.11 -3.70 10.59
N VAL A 197 2.28 -3.35 9.32
CA VAL A 197 3.37 -3.89 8.49
C VAL A 197 4.72 -3.56 9.12
N ILE A 198 4.98 -2.31 9.50
CA ILE A 198 6.24 -1.90 10.16
C ILE A 198 6.49 -2.70 11.46
N MET A 199 5.45 -2.91 12.26
CA MET A 199 5.57 -3.63 13.54
C MET A 199 5.71 -5.14 13.36
N LEU A 200 4.96 -5.74 12.43
CA LEU A 200 4.87 -7.19 12.26
C LEU A 200 5.93 -7.75 11.32
N ALA A 201 6.40 -7.00 10.32
CA ALA A 201 7.43 -7.45 9.39
C ALA A 201 8.69 -8.01 10.08
N PRO A 202 9.33 -7.34 11.06
CA PRO A 202 10.48 -7.92 11.75
C PRO A 202 10.11 -9.17 12.57
N ILE A 203 8.92 -9.21 13.17
CA ILE A 203 8.43 -10.36 13.94
C ILE A 203 8.26 -11.58 13.05
N PHE A 204 7.61 -11.41 11.89
CA PHE A 204 7.41 -12.48 10.91
C PHE A 204 8.73 -12.91 10.26
N SER A 205 9.63 -11.97 9.96
CA SER A 205 10.97 -12.29 9.47
C SER A 205 11.72 -13.18 10.47
N LEU A 206 11.72 -12.83 11.75
CA LEU A 206 12.35 -13.65 12.80
C LEU A 206 11.65 -14.99 12.99
N LEU A 207 10.32 -15.04 12.91
CA LEU A 207 9.54 -16.26 12.99
C LEU A 207 9.94 -17.25 11.88
N TRP A 208 10.06 -16.78 10.64
CA TRP A 208 10.44 -17.63 9.51
C TRP A 208 11.88 -18.11 9.63
N VAL A 209 12.83 -17.22 9.96
CA VAL A 209 14.23 -17.62 10.20
C VAL A 209 14.33 -18.66 11.31
N ARG A 210 13.59 -18.48 12.42
CA ARG A 210 13.58 -19.42 13.55
C ARG A 210 12.97 -20.77 13.21
N LEU A 211 11.99 -20.82 12.29
CA LEU A 211 11.38 -22.07 11.85
C LEU A 211 12.28 -22.85 10.88
N GLY A 212 13.17 -22.19 10.13
CA GLY A 212 14.09 -22.85 9.18
C GLY A 212 13.35 -23.82 8.25
N ASP A 213 13.77 -25.09 8.25
CA ASP A 213 13.16 -26.16 7.43
C ASP A 213 11.74 -26.55 7.85
N ARG A 214 11.28 -26.11 9.04
CA ARG A 214 9.91 -26.36 9.53
C ARG A 214 8.90 -25.30 9.06
N GLN A 215 9.32 -24.36 8.22
CA GLN A 215 8.42 -23.37 7.67
C GLN A 215 7.29 -24.04 6.86
N PRO A 216 6.06 -23.49 6.90
CA PRO A 216 5.00 -23.95 6.02
C PRO A 216 5.39 -23.79 4.55
N SER A 217 4.94 -24.71 3.71
CA SER A 217 5.13 -24.63 2.25
C SER A 217 4.46 -23.36 1.68
N SER A 218 4.89 -22.90 0.51
CA SER A 218 4.29 -21.72 -0.14
C SER A 218 2.76 -21.83 -0.30
N PRO A 219 2.19 -22.97 -0.72
CA PRO A 219 0.74 -23.14 -0.74
C PRO A 219 0.09 -23.06 0.65
N ALA A 220 0.75 -23.55 1.71
CA ALA A 220 0.22 -23.45 3.07
C ALA A 220 0.22 -22.01 3.59
N LYS A 221 1.31 -21.27 3.36
CA LYS A 221 1.40 -19.82 3.64
C LYS A 221 0.30 -19.05 2.91
N PHE A 222 0.02 -19.44 1.68
CA PHE A 222 -1.04 -18.88 0.86
C PHE A 222 -2.44 -19.14 1.44
N THR A 223 -2.70 -20.38 1.88
CA THR A 223 -3.93 -20.74 2.60
C THR A 223 -4.11 -19.92 3.88
N PHE A 224 -3.04 -19.68 4.66
CA PHE A 224 -3.13 -18.81 5.83
C PHE A 224 -3.51 -17.38 5.44
N GLY A 225 -2.95 -16.83 4.37
CA GLY A 225 -3.34 -15.52 3.84
C GLY A 225 -4.85 -15.43 3.56
N LEU A 226 -5.39 -16.40 2.84
CA LEU A 226 -6.83 -16.49 2.55
C LEU A 226 -7.70 -16.68 3.80
N LEU A 227 -7.23 -17.50 4.75
CA LEU A 227 -7.94 -17.74 6.00
C LEU A 227 -8.05 -16.44 6.81
N PHE A 228 -6.93 -15.72 6.99
CA PHE A 228 -6.91 -14.49 7.78
C PHE A 228 -7.74 -13.37 7.16
N ILE A 229 -7.74 -13.22 5.83
CA ILE A 229 -8.62 -12.25 5.18
C ILE A 229 -10.10 -12.65 5.31
N GLY A 230 -10.41 -13.94 5.20
CA GLY A 230 -11.76 -14.45 5.45
C GLY A 230 -12.21 -14.15 6.89
N LEU A 231 -11.35 -14.42 7.88
CA LEU A 231 -11.62 -14.10 9.29
C LEU A 231 -11.78 -12.59 9.52
N ALA A 232 -11.01 -11.75 8.84
CA ALA A 232 -11.12 -10.29 8.94
C ALA A 232 -12.50 -9.80 8.49
N TYR A 233 -13.07 -10.38 7.43
CA TYR A 233 -14.41 -10.06 6.97
C TYR A 233 -15.51 -10.70 7.82
N LEU A 234 -15.30 -11.92 8.33
CA LEU A 234 -16.22 -12.54 9.30
C LEU A 234 -16.33 -11.70 10.58
N LEU A 235 -15.23 -11.10 11.03
CA LEU A 235 -15.22 -10.16 12.16
C LEU A 235 -16.12 -8.95 11.91
N MET A 236 -16.26 -8.51 10.66
CA MET A 236 -17.09 -7.35 10.31
C MET A 236 -18.57 -7.65 10.19
N ILE A 237 -18.99 -8.92 10.10
CA ILE A 237 -20.41 -9.28 10.06
C ILE A 237 -21.14 -8.77 11.31
N PRO A 238 -20.75 -9.13 12.55
CA PRO A 238 -21.42 -8.60 13.75
C PRO A 238 -21.26 -7.08 13.87
N ALA A 239 -20.11 -6.52 13.47
CA ALA A 239 -19.92 -5.07 13.44
C ALA A 239 -20.99 -4.39 12.57
N SER A 240 -21.26 -4.92 11.38
CA SER A 240 -22.25 -4.40 10.44
C SER A 240 -23.68 -4.49 10.99
N LEU A 241 -24.03 -5.59 11.67
CA LEU A 241 -25.35 -5.76 12.28
C LEU A 241 -25.58 -4.76 13.41
N LEU A 242 -24.55 -4.50 14.23
CA LEU A 242 -24.63 -3.53 15.32
C LEU A 242 -24.81 -2.09 14.82
N THR A 243 -24.50 -1.80 13.55
CA THR A 243 -24.72 -0.46 12.98
C THR A 243 -26.19 -0.07 12.88
N ALA A 244 -27.11 -1.05 12.91
CA ALA A 244 -28.54 -0.79 12.95
C ALA A 244 -28.96 -0.03 14.23
N SER A 245 -28.19 -0.18 15.32
CA SER A 245 -28.44 0.47 16.61
C SER A 245 -27.65 1.78 16.79
N GLY A 246 -26.85 2.18 15.80
CA GLY A 246 -26.02 3.38 15.84
C GLY A 246 -24.56 3.15 15.41
N GLN A 247 -23.69 4.12 15.66
CA GLN A 247 -22.29 3.99 15.27
C GLN A 247 -21.54 2.95 16.12
N VAL A 248 -20.67 2.17 15.50
CA VAL A 248 -19.85 1.16 16.17
C VAL A 248 -18.46 1.66 16.54
N SER A 249 -17.79 0.95 17.45
CA SER A 249 -16.43 1.27 17.88
C SER A 249 -15.42 1.17 16.71
N PRO A 250 -14.39 2.05 16.65
CA PRO A 250 -13.32 1.93 15.67
C PRO A 250 -12.50 0.64 15.83
N LEU A 251 -12.57 -0.02 17.00
CA LEU A 251 -11.87 -1.28 17.26
C LEU A 251 -12.22 -2.40 16.27
N TRP A 252 -13.39 -2.37 15.64
CA TRP A 252 -13.76 -3.33 14.60
C TRP A 252 -12.85 -3.21 13.37
N LEU A 253 -12.58 -1.98 12.92
CA LEU A 253 -11.66 -1.73 11.80
C LEU A 253 -10.20 -1.94 12.19
N VAL A 254 -9.84 -1.62 13.43
CA VAL A 254 -8.52 -1.94 14.00
C VAL A 254 -8.27 -3.46 13.92
N GLY A 255 -9.23 -4.26 14.36
CA GLY A 255 -9.16 -5.73 14.30
C GLY A 255 -9.15 -6.27 12.87
N LEU A 256 -9.99 -5.75 11.98
CA LEU A 256 -9.99 -6.14 10.57
C LEU A 256 -8.62 -5.87 9.92
N TYR A 257 -8.09 -4.65 10.05
CA TYR A 257 -6.80 -4.31 9.41
C TYR A 257 -5.64 -5.10 10.00
N PHE A 258 -5.68 -5.44 11.29
CA PHE A 258 -4.68 -6.30 11.92
C PHE A 258 -4.69 -7.72 11.32
N LEU A 259 -5.88 -8.33 11.18
CA LEU A 259 -6.01 -9.66 10.58
C LEU A 259 -5.62 -9.66 9.10
N GLU A 260 -6.00 -8.63 8.34
CA GLU A 260 -5.58 -8.47 6.95
C GLU A 260 -4.05 -8.43 6.81
N VAL A 261 -3.36 -7.67 7.68
CA VAL A 261 -1.90 -7.59 7.64
C VAL A 261 -1.26 -8.90 8.06
N ILE A 262 -1.80 -9.64 9.03
CA ILE A 262 -1.33 -11.01 9.31
C ILE A 262 -1.44 -11.89 8.06
N GLY A 263 -2.55 -11.80 7.33
CA GLY A 263 -2.74 -12.52 6.07
C GLY A 263 -1.71 -12.12 5.00
N GLU A 264 -1.46 -10.81 4.86
CA GLU A 264 -0.44 -10.26 3.97
C GLU A 264 0.96 -10.72 4.36
N MET A 265 1.30 -10.73 5.65
CA MET A 265 2.59 -11.22 6.17
C MET A 265 2.74 -12.74 6.03
N CYS A 266 1.67 -13.49 5.73
CA CYS A 266 1.77 -14.89 5.33
C CYS A 266 2.08 -15.03 3.82
N LEU A 267 1.51 -14.16 2.98
CA LEU A 267 1.65 -14.20 1.51
C LEU A 267 2.94 -13.55 1.00
N SER A 268 3.22 -12.32 1.44
CA SER A 268 4.35 -11.49 1.01
C SER A 268 5.76 -12.01 1.35
N PRO A 269 6.01 -12.90 2.34
CA PRO A 269 7.35 -13.43 2.58
C PRO A 269 7.86 -14.33 1.46
N SER A 270 7.01 -14.66 0.48
CA SER A 270 7.37 -15.49 -0.67
C SER A 270 7.65 -14.68 -1.94
N ALA A 271 7.30 -13.39 -1.97
CA ALA A 271 7.51 -12.51 -3.14
C ALA A 271 8.64 -11.48 -2.95
N SER A 272 9.11 -11.25 -1.71
CA SER A 272 10.09 -10.20 -1.41
C SER A 272 10.92 -10.45 -0.14
N VAL A 273 11.20 -11.72 0.18
CA VAL A 273 12.29 -12.05 1.10
C VAL A 273 13.46 -12.51 0.25
N LEU A 274 14.50 -11.68 0.23
CA LEU A 274 15.75 -11.75 -0.53
C LEU A 274 15.64 -11.20 -1.96
#